data_AF-A0A165JKM4-F1
#
_entry.id   AF-A0A165JKM4-F1
#
_cell.length_a   1.000
_cell.length_b   1.000
_cell.length_c   1.000
_cell.angle_alpha   90.00
_cell.angle_beta   90.00
_cell.angle_gamma   90.00
#
_symmetry.space_group_name_H-M   'P 1'
#
loop_
_entity.id
_entity.type
_entity.pdbx_description
1 polymer ?
#
loop_
_entity_poly.entity_id
_entity_poly.type
_entity_poly.pdbx_seq_one_letter_code
_entity_poly.pdbx_strand_id
1 'polypeptide(L)'
;MTAPFLRAAIASLPLTLLLLPLGSMADSACLSAAPYAVSSSSLTISGDDEQLLDLLGHQATATQARALLTYNQHASSINKPILGNYARLRLAALALKDGDTEFARQQLSEVEQNSPAAVDAALLLAESYRRDGDKERARAWFIRIAARFPGNPRAVSGLVLAGDDWRNQGADALALPVYNLALTKAAENLQALNQLSNEPDQLYRTLTNTVAGNSTTVMDQLVLAMVRDNDSEVLTATRQLMAAHHQHKCLDRRETDLHNAIQHATARDLTNGAFRTAAKREKTATEQEIADLQRILRNAPDADELKAQLANARERLKRLNTRLNKLGGTALPPALQQRKDQLALEKQQVESNLTNARRQVRKALQAQLPELETFYRNLAGEAQLGKAQLLQKKS
;
A
#
# COMPACT_ATOMS: atom_id res chain seq x y z
N MET A 1 65.48 -25.46 20.08
CA MET A 1 66.15 -25.56 21.40
C MET A 1 65.51 -24.53 22.33
N THR A 2 65.08 -25.01 23.50
CA THR A 2 64.96 -24.29 24.79
C THR A 2 64.03 -23.08 24.91
N ALA A 3 62.89 -23.32 25.58
CA ALA A 3 62.30 -22.38 26.54
C ALA A 3 63.31 -22.04 27.66
N PRO A 4 63.15 -20.92 28.39
CA PRO A 4 62.58 -21.06 29.74
C PRO A 4 61.68 -19.91 30.26
N PHE A 5 60.66 -20.32 31.02
CA PHE A 5 60.19 -19.86 32.33
C PHE A 5 59.99 -18.36 32.70
N LEU A 6 58.71 -18.02 32.89
CA LEU A 6 58.05 -17.53 34.13
C LEU A 6 58.75 -16.48 35.02
N ARG A 7 58.08 -15.33 35.17
CA ARG A 7 57.73 -14.78 36.51
C ARG A 7 56.49 -13.89 36.46
N ALA A 8 55.68 -14.05 37.49
CA ALA A 8 54.36 -13.45 37.70
C ALA A 8 54.42 -11.96 38.09
N ALA A 9 53.38 -11.22 37.72
CA ALA A 9 52.88 -10.10 38.51
C ALA A 9 51.35 -10.06 38.39
N ILE A 10 50.71 -10.35 39.51
CA ILE A 10 49.27 -10.30 39.73
C ILE A 10 48.89 -8.83 39.88
N ALA A 11 48.07 -8.31 38.98
CA ALA A 11 47.36 -7.05 39.18
C ALA A 11 45.87 -7.30 38.92
N SER A 12 45.18 -7.51 40.02
CA SER A 12 43.73 -7.58 40.18
C SER A 12 43.05 -6.30 39.72
N LEU A 13 42.26 -6.39 38.65
CA LEU A 13 41.28 -5.38 38.24
C LEU A 13 39.87 -5.92 38.54
N PRO A 14 39.02 -5.19 39.27
CA PRO A 14 37.68 -5.66 39.61
C PRO A 14 36.77 -5.60 38.38
N LEU A 15 36.18 -6.75 38.08
CA LEU A 15 35.14 -6.94 37.09
C LEU A 15 33.83 -6.28 37.59
N THR A 16 33.68 -4.98 37.40
CA THR A 16 32.37 -4.31 37.56
C THR A 16 31.50 -4.65 36.36
N LEU A 17 30.75 -5.74 36.48
CA LEU A 17 29.55 -6.02 35.70
C LEU A 17 28.57 -4.84 35.86
N LEU A 18 28.58 -3.92 34.90
CA LEU A 18 27.46 -3.00 34.68
C LEU A 18 26.35 -3.78 33.99
N LEU A 19 25.53 -4.45 34.80
CA LEU A 19 24.19 -4.91 34.45
C LEU A 19 23.34 -3.67 34.19
N LEU A 20 23.31 -3.21 32.94
CA LEU A 20 22.30 -2.29 32.44
C LEU A 20 20.94 -2.99 32.47
N PRO A 21 19.87 -2.35 32.95
CA PRO A 21 18.55 -2.93 32.95
C PRO A 21 18.06 -3.06 31.50
N LEU A 22 17.86 -4.30 31.04
CA LEU A 22 17.04 -4.63 29.89
C LEU A 22 15.58 -4.26 30.23
N GLY A 23 15.25 -2.99 30.07
CA GLY A 23 13.94 -2.42 30.31
C GLY A 23 13.65 -1.32 29.30
N SER A 24 12.63 -1.54 28.48
CA SER A 24 11.90 -0.57 27.67
C SER A 24 12.70 0.23 26.62
N MET A 25 12.94 -0.38 25.47
CA MET A 25 13.15 0.32 24.19
C MET A 25 12.38 -0.43 23.09
N ALA A 26 11.05 -0.51 23.21
CA ALA A 26 10.18 -1.06 22.17
C ALA A 26 8.72 -0.61 22.35
N ASP A 27 8.44 0.68 22.50
CA ASP A 27 7.04 1.14 22.70
C ASP A 27 6.61 2.32 21.80
N SER A 28 7.37 2.68 20.75
CA SER A 28 6.95 3.73 19.79
C SER A 28 7.07 3.36 18.30
N ALA A 29 7.46 2.13 17.97
CA ALA A 29 7.95 1.82 16.63
C ALA A 29 6.88 1.67 15.53
N CYS A 30 5.60 1.41 15.84
CA CYS A 30 4.61 1.15 14.78
C CYS A 30 4.20 2.43 14.02
N LEU A 31 4.23 3.59 14.66
CA LEU A 31 3.96 4.88 14.00
C LEU A 31 5.11 5.31 13.09
N SER A 32 6.34 4.92 13.42
CA SER A 32 7.55 5.11 12.59
C SER A 32 7.82 3.97 11.59
N ALA A 33 7.02 2.89 11.62
CA ALA A 33 7.12 1.76 10.69
C ALA A 33 6.19 1.90 9.47
N ALA A 34 5.42 2.97 9.38
CA ALA A 34 5.01 3.46 8.07
C ALA A 34 6.27 3.98 7.36
N PRO A 35 6.45 3.81 6.06
CA PRO A 35 7.46 4.54 5.29
C PRO A 35 7.06 6.03 5.24
N TYR A 36 7.12 6.70 6.38
CA TYR A 36 7.22 8.14 6.51
C TYR A 36 8.44 8.34 7.40
N ALA A 37 9.56 8.73 6.78
CA ALA A 37 10.90 8.89 7.34
C ALA A 37 11.96 7.81 7.01
N VAL A 38 11.89 7.15 5.83
CA VAL A 38 13.04 7.40 4.94
C VAL A 38 12.96 8.90 4.74
N SER A 39 14.03 9.62 5.10
CA SER A 39 14.18 11.03 4.76
C SER A 39 13.50 11.25 3.42
N SER A 40 12.74 12.33 3.29
CA SER A 40 12.61 12.95 1.99
C SER A 40 14.02 13.27 1.47
N SER A 41 14.79 12.27 1.01
CA SER A 41 15.23 12.32 -0.36
C SER A 41 13.94 12.57 -1.12
N SER A 42 13.59 13.84 -1.26
CA SER A 42 12.88 14.29 -2.43
C SER A 42 13.49 13.45 -3.55
N LEU A 43 12.69 12.59 -4.16
CA LEU A 43 13.04 12.09 -5.47
C LEU A 43 13.13 13.36 -6.31
N THR A 44 14.32 13.96 -6.32
CA THR A 44 14.59 15.18 -7.06
C THR A 44 14.53 14.75 -8.49
N ILE A 45 13.41 15.10 -9.12
CA ILE A 45 13.24 14.94 -10.54
C ILE A 45 14.38 15.73 -11.19
N SER A 46 15.05 15.14 -12.17
CA SER A 46 16.16 15.83 -12.83
C SER A 46 15.64 17.07 -13.55
N GLY A 47 16.46 18.12 -13.69
CA GLY A 47 16.03 19.33 -14.40
C GLY A 47 15.52 19.05 -15.82
N ASP A 48 16.12 18.09 -16.52
CA ASP A 48 15.68 17.65 -17.85
C ASP A 48 14.29 17.00 -17.81
N ASP A 49 14.00 16.19 -16.78
CA ASP A 49 12.69 15.57 -16.60
C ASP A 49 11.62 16.61 -16.24
N GLU A 50 11.93 17.59 -15.37
CA GLU A 50 11.00 18.67 -15.01
C GLU A 50 10.65 19.52 -16.23
N GLN A 51 11.66 19.89 -17.03
CA GLN A 51 11.45 20.62 -18.28
C GLN A 51 10.61 19.82 -19.26
N LEU A 52 10.86 18.52 -19.40
CA LEU A 52 10.05 17.69 -20.29
C LEU A 52 8.61 17.55 -19.79
N LEU A 53 8.39 17.37 -18.49
CA LEU A 53 7.05 17.29 -17.91
C LEU A 53 6.26 18.59 -18.17
N ASP A 54 6.89 19.75 -17.99
CA ASP A 54 6.31 21.04 -18.32
C ASP A 54 5.95 21.12 -19.82
N LEU A 55 6.87 20.74 -20.71
CA LEU A 55 6.62 20.68 -22.15
C LEU A 55 5.45 19.77 -22.53
N LEU A 56 5.34 18.60 -21.90
CA LEU A 56 4.27 17.63 -22.13
C LEU A 56 2.91 18.11 -21.58
N GLY A 57 2.92 18.95 -20.54
CA GLY A 57 1.72 19.55 -19.94
C GLY A 57 1.05 20.61 -20.82
N HIS A 58 1.77 21.19 -21.78
CA HIS A 58 1.27 22.22 -22.68
C HIS A 58 0.81 21.65 -24.04
N GLN A 59 0.16 22.47 -24.87
CA GLN A 59 -0.19 22.08 -26.23
C GLN A 59 1.06 21.87 -27.12
N ALA A 60 0.93 20.97 -28.09
CA ALA A 60 2.02 20.58 -29.00
C ALA A 60 2.31 21.68 -30.02
N THR A 61 3.56 22.14 -30.06
CA THR A 61 4.03 23.09 -31.08
C THR A 61 5.26 22.55 -31.79
N ALA A 62 5.41 22.88 -33.08
CA ALA A 62 6.56 22.44 -33.87
C ALA A 62 7.91 22.88 -33.27
N THR A 63 7.92 24.01 -32.55
CA THR A 63 9.11 24.54 -31.85
C THR A 63 9.63 23.61 -30.74
N GLN A 64 8.81 22.70 -30.23
CA GLN A 64 9.18 21.75 -29.17
C GLN A 64 9.98 20.55 -29.69
N ALA A 65 9.96 20.26 -31.00
CA ALA A 65 10.56 19.05 -31.56
C ALA A 65 12.05 18.90 -31.22
N ARG A 66 12.81 20.00 -31.26
CA ARG A 66 14.24 19.98 -30.89
C ARG A 66 14.48 19.61 -29.43
N ALA A 67 13.67 20.13 -28.52
CA ALA A 67 13.79 19.83 -27.09
C ALA A 67 13.47 18.35 -26.80
N LEU A 68 12.41 17.83 -27.43
CA LEU A 68 12.01 16.42 -27.30
C LEU A 68 13.08 15.46 -27.83
N LEU A 69 13.69 15.78 -28.99
CA LEU A 69 14.81 15.02 -29.54
C LEU A 69 16.04 15.06 -28.61
N THR A 70 16.37 16.24 -28.11
CA THR A 70 17.52 16.44 -27.21
C THR A 70 17.35 15.61 -25.94
N TYR A 71 16.15 15.60 -25.34
CA TYR A 71 15.85 14.78 -24.17
C TYR A 71 16.08 13.29 -24.45
N ASN A 72 15.51 12.75 -25.54
CA ASN A 72 15.66 11.33 -25.87
C ASN A 72 17.12 10.92 -26.09
N GLN A 73 17.94 11.80 -26.65
CA GLN A 73 19.35 11.54 -26.89
C GLN A 73 20.19 11.63 -25.61
N HIS A 74 20.02 12.67 -24.80
CA HIS A 74 21.00 13.05 -23.79
C HIS A 74 20.54 12.82 -22.34
N ALA A 75 19.24 12.71 -22.07
CA ALA A 75 18.78 12.48 -20.70
C ALA A 75 19.39 11.18 -20.16
N SER A 76 19.75 11.18 -18.88
CA SER A 76 20.31 10.01 -18.17
C SER A 76 19.52 9.68 -16.90
N SER A 77 18.29 10.20 -16.79
CA SER A 77 17.45 10.01 -15.62
C SER A 77 16.86 8.60 -15.55
N ILE A 78 16.52 8.17 -14.34
CA ILE A 78 15.76 6.93 -14.12
C ILE A 78 14.36 6.97 -14.77
N ASN A 79 13.84 8.17 -15.03
CA ASN A 79 12.53 8.39 -15.65
C ASN A 79 12.58 8.35 -17.18
N LYS A 80 13.76 8.43 -17.79
CA LYS A 80 13.94 8.45 -19.26
C LYS A 80 13.18 7.34 -19.99
N PRO A 81 13.15 6.07 -19.52
CA PRO A 81 12.39 5.04 -20.23
C PRO A 81 10.89 5.38 -20.36
N ILE A 82 10.31 6.06 -19.37
CA ILE A 82 8.89 6.44 -19.39
C ILE A 82 8.71 7.76 -20.16
N LEU A 83 9.40 8.80 -19.72
CA LEU A 83 9.25 10.14 -20.28
C LEU A 83 9.73 10.23 -21.73
N GLY A 84 10.78 9.48 -22.08
CA GLY A 84 11.27 9.38 -23.44
C GLY A 84 10.25 8.77 -24.40
N ASN A 85 9.47 7.78 -23.95
CA ASN A 85 8.36 7.24 -24.74
C ASN A 85 7.29 8.31 -25.00
N TYR A 86 6.93 9.12 -24.00
CA TYR A 86 6.00 10.24 -24.20
C TYR A 86 6.57 11.32 -25.12
N ALA A 87 7.87 11.61 -25.03
CA ALA A 87 8.54 12.52 -25.95
C ALA A 87 8.49 11.99 -27.40
N ARG A 88 8.68 10.68 -27.61
CA ARG A 88 8.56 10.03 -28.93
C ARG A 88 7.14 10.08 -29.48
N LEU A 89 6.13 9.81 -28.64
CA LEU A 89 4.71 9.96 -29.03
C LEU A 89 4.43 11.38 -29.51
N ARG A 90 4.92 12.39 -28.77
CA ARG A 90 4.75 13.80 -29.12
C ARG A 90 5.46 14.17 -30.42
N LEU A 91 6.70 13.72 -30.61
CA LEU A 91 7.45 13.89 -31.86
C LEU A 91 6.73 13.27 -33.05
N ALA A 92 6.25 12.04 -32.90
CA ALA A 92 5.52 11.35 -33.95
C ALA A 92 4.19 12.05 -34.28
N ALA A 93 3.44 12.51 -33.29
CA ALA A 93 2.21 13.26 -33.51
C ALA A 93 2.45 14.58 -34.27
N LEU A 94 3.53 15.30 -33.95
CA LEU A 94 3.95 16.50 -34.70
C LEU A 94 4.30 16.16 -36.15
N ALA A 95 5.11 15.11 -36.36
CA ALA A 95 5.51 14.69 -37.70
C ALA A 95 4.34 14.21 -38.56
N LEU A 96 3.39 13.46 -37.99
CA LEU A 96 2.17 13.07 -38.70
C LEU A 96 1.30 14.26 -39.09
N LYS A 97 1.26 15.32 -38.27
CA LYS A 97 0.57 16.56 -38.61
C LYS A 97 1.20 17.24 -39.82
N ASP A 98 2.52 17.18 -39.92
CA ASP A 98 3.30 17.77 -41.02
C ASP A 98 3.41 16.85 -42.25
N GLY A 99 2.84 15.63 -42.17
CA GLY A 99 2.82 14.64 -43.26
C GLY A 99 4.07 13.75 -43.33
N ASP A 100 5.01 13.90 -42.41
CA ASP A 100 6.22 13.08 -42.33
C ASP A 100 5.92 11.75 -41.60
N THR A 101 5.35 10.81 -42.36
CA THR A 101 4.98 9.48 -41.85
C THR A 101 6.19 8.58 -41.59
N GLU A 102 7.32 8.81 -42.26
CA GLU A 102 8.55 8.05 -42.07
C GLU A 102 9.20 8.37 -40.73
N PHE A 103 9.44 9.64 -40.44
CA PHE A 103 10.00 10.05 -39.16
C PHE A 103 9.07 9.68 -38.00
N ALA A 104 7.76 9.84 -38.18
CA ALA A 104 6.79 9.40 -37.17
C ALA A 104 6.95 7.91 -36.84
N ARG A 105 7.02 7.03 -37.86
CA ARG A 105 7.21 5.60 -37.66
C ARG A 105 8.54 5.28 -36.98
N GLN A 106 9.61 5.99 -37.33
CA GLN A 106 10.91 5.84 -36.68
C GLN A 106 10.78 6.08 -35.17
N GLN A 107 10.19 7.22 -34.77
CA GLN A 107 10.02 7.55 -33.36
C GLN A 107 9.11 6.55 -32.62
N LEU A 108 8.01 6.13 -33.25
CA LEU A 108 7.05 5.19 -32.66
C LEU A 108 7.60 3.77 -32.53
N SER A 109 8.47 3.34 -33.44
CA SER A 109 9.08 2.00 -33.40
C SER A 109 10.02 1.79 -32.21
N GLU A 110 10.56 2.89 -31.67
CA GLU A 110 11.41 2.89 -30.49
C GLU A 110 10.60 2.92 -29.18
N VAL A 111 9.26 3.06 -29.24
CA VAL A 111 8.42 3.01 -28.04
C VAL A 111 8.33 1.56 -27.54
N GLU A 112 8.69 1.37 -26.28
CA GLU A 112 8.63 0.06 -25.64
C GLU A 112 7.20 -0.47 -25.61
N GLN A 113 7.03 -1.69 -26.10
CA GLN A 113 5.72 -2.31 -26.25
C GLN A 113 5.04 -2.71 -24.92
N ASN A 114 5.80 -2.78 -23.82
CA ASN A 114 5.26 -2.99 -22.46
C ASN A 114 5.08 -1.66 -21.70
N SER A 115 5.23 -0.51 -22.35
CA SER A 115 5.08 0.78 -21.68
C SER A 115 3.62 1.28 -21.68
N PRO A 116 3.28 2.22 -20.78
CA PRO A 116 2.02 2.98 -20.85
C PRO A 116 1.73 3.62 -22.21
N ALA A 117 2.79 3.97 -22.95
CA ALA A 117 2.73 4.64 -24.24
C ALA A 117 2.43 3.68 -25.40
N ALA A 118 2.48 2.37 -25.19
CA ALA A 118 2.39 1.37 -26.25
C ALA A 118 1.08 1.44 -27.05
N VAL A 119 -0.05 1.71 -26.38
CA VAL A 119 -1.35 1.85 -27.06
C VAL A 119 -1.35 3.07 -27.97
N ASP A 120 -0.96 4.22 -27.46
CA ASP A 120 -0.86 5.46 -28.25
C ASP A 120 0.11 5.28 -29.42
N ALA A 121 1.24 4.60 -29.18
CA ALA A 121 2.24 4.39 -30.22
C ALA A 121 1.70 3.51 -31.36
N ALA A 122 1.02 2.40 -31.02
CA ALA A 122 0.45 1.51 -32.00
C ALA A 122 -0.70 2.14 -32.79
N LEU A 123 -1.53 2.98 -32.16
CA LEU A 123 -2.60 3.71 -32.84
C LEU A 123 -2.03 4.76 -33.79
N LEU A 124 -0.99 5.49 -33.38
CA LEU A 124 -0.30 6.44 -34.28
C LEU A 124 0.45 5.72 -35.41
N LEU A 125 1.01 4.52 -35.16
CA LEU A 125 1.60 3.69 -36.21
C LEU A 125 0.52 3.28 -37.22
N ALA A 126 -0.63 2.80 -36.75
CA ALA A 126 -1.75 2.43 -37.62
C ALA A 126 -2.22 3.62 -38.47
N GLU A 127 -2.39 4.79 -37.86
CA GLU A 127 -2.77 6.02 -38.56
C GLU A 127 -1.71 6.46 -39.58
N SER A 128 -0.43 6.33 -39.25
CA SER A 128 0.65 6.61 -40.20
C SER A 128 0.53 5.75 -41.46
N TYR A 129 0.19 4.46 -41.33
CA TYR A 129 0.00 3.56 -42.47
C TYR A 129 -1.28 3.89 -43.25
N ARG A 130 -2.38 4.26 -42.56
CA ARG A 130 -3.61 4.72 -43.23
C ARG A 130 -3.38 5.94 -44.10
N ARG A 131 -2.59 6.91 -43.64
CA ARG A 131 -2.26 8.13 -44.39
C ARG A 131 -1.51 7.84 -45.69
N ASP A 132 -0.62 6.86 -45.68
CA ASP A 132 0.09 6.41 -46.88
C ASP A 132 -0.75 5.44 -47.75
N GLY A 133 -2.00 5.17 -47.37
CA GLY A 133 -2.89 4.24 -48.08
C GLY A 133 -2.66 2.75 -47.76
N ASP A 134 -1.70 2.42 -46.91
CA ASP A 134 -1.41 1.05 -46.47
C ASP A 134 -2.38 0.60 -45.37
N LYS A 135 -3.63 0.36 -45.78
CA LYS A 135 -4.70 -0.07 -44.88
C LYS A 135 -4.46 -1.47 -44.30
N GLU A 136 -3.67 -2.31 -44.96
CA GLU A 136 -3.38 -3.65 -44.46
C GLU A 136 -2.50 -3.61 -43.21
N ARG A 137 -1.36 -2.91 -43.27
CA ARG A 137 -0.48 -2.73 -42.10
C ARG A 137 -1.19 -1.97 -40.99
N ALA A 138 -2.01 -0.97 -41.33
CA ALA A 138 -2.81 -0.26 -40.35
C ALA A 138 -3.73 -1.18 -39.54
N ARG A 139 -4.52 -2.01 -40.22
CA ARG A 139 -5.43 -2.98 -39.57
C ARG A 139 -4.67 -3.98 -38.71
N ALA A 140 -3.53 -4.47 -39.19
CA ALA A 140 -2.69 -5.37 -38.42
C ALA A 140 -2.27 -4.76 -37.08
N TRP A 141 -1.90 -3.46 -37.07
CA TRP A 141 -1.59 -2.74 -35.84
C TRP A 141 -2.79 -2.58 -34.91
N PHE A 142 -3.97 -2.21 -35.42
CA PHE A 142 -5.20 -2.12 -34.63
C PHE A 142 -5.58 -3.45 -33.96
N ILE A 143 -5.55 -4.54 -34.71
CA ILE A 143 -5.88 -5.88 -34.19
C ILE A 143 -4.84 -6.30 -33.14
N ARG A 144 -3.55 -6.09 -33.43
CA ARG A 144 -2.46 -6.45 -32.51
C ARG A 144 -2.54 -5.72 -31.19
N ILE A 145 -2.83 -4.42 -31.21
CA ILE A 145 -2.87 -3.64 -29.97
C ILE A 145 -4.10 -3.99 -29.12
N ALA A 146 -5.26 -4.22 -29.74
CA ALA A 146 -6.46 -4.68 -29.04
C ALA A 146 -6.27 -6.06 -28.39
N ALA A 147 -5.53 -6.97 -29.05
CA ALA A 147 -5.21 -8.28 -28.48
C ALA A 147 -4.30 -8.18 -27.25
N ARG A 148 -3.37 -7.21 -27.25
CA ARG A 148 -2.41 -7.01 -26.15
C ARG A 148 -2.99 -6.25 -24.97
N PHE A 149 -3.84 -5.27 -25.24
CA PHE A 149 -4.48 -4.42 -24.23
C PHE A 149 -6.01 -4.56 -24.33
N PRO A 150 -6.56 -5.75 -24.07
CA PRO A 150 -7.98 -6.01 -24.28
C PRO A 150 -8.91 -5.20 -23.37
N GLY A 151 -8.39 -4.69 -22.25
CA GLY A 151 -9.11 -3.79 -21.35
C GLY A 151 -8.87 -2.30 -21.59
N ASN A 152 -8.09 -1.92 -22.62
CA ASN A 152 -7.89 -0.52 -22.97
C ASN A 152 -8.95 -0.04 -23.98
N PRO A 153 -9.77 0.97 -23.63
CA PRO A 153 -10.87 1.44 -24.48
C PRO A 153 -10.41 1.87 -25.89
N ARG A 154 -9.27 2.57 -25.97
CA ARG A 154 -8.71 3.06 -27.24
C ARG A 154 -8.07 1.95 -28.07
N ALA A 155 -7.52 0.93 -27.43
CA ALA A 155 -7.03 -0.24 -28.16
C ALA A 155 -8.19 -1.01 -28.79
N VAL A 156 -9.27 -1.24 -28.03
CA VAL A 156 -10.46 -1.95 -28.54
C VAL A 156 -11.19 -1.14 -29.62
N SER A 157 -11.23 0.20 -29.53
CA SER A 157 -11.78 1.04 -30.61
C SER A 157 -11.02 0.90 -31.94
N GLY A 158 -9.74 0.55 -31.90
CA GLY A 158 -8.98 0.16 -33.09
C GLY A 158 -9.63 -0.98 -33.88
N LEU A 159 -10.32 -1.91 -33.23
CA LEU A 159 -11.04 -2.98 -33.91
C LEU A 159 -12.20 -2.44 -34.76
N VAL A 160 -12.93 -1.44 -34.26
CA VAL A 160 -14.01 -0.79 -35.05
C VAL A 160 -13.43 -0.11 -36.28
N LEU A 161 -12.32 0.62 -36.12
CA LEU A 161 -11.60 1.25 -37.24
C LEU A 161 -11.13 0.22 -38.27
N ALA A 162 -10.63 -0.93 -37.82
CA ALA A 162 -10.21 -2.02 -38.70
C ALA A 162 -11.39 -2.67 -39.43
N GLY A 163 -12.53 -2.84 -38.76
CA GLY A 163 -13.78 -3.32 -39.35
C GLY A 163 -14.32 -2.35 -40.40
N ASP A 164 -14.31 -1.04 -40.11
CA ASP A 164 -14.69 0.02 -41.05
C ASP A 164 -13.79 0.03 -42.28
N ASP A 165 -12.48 -0.16 -42.11
CA ASP A 165 -11.54 -0.23 -43.22
C ASP A 165 -11.84 -1.41 -44.16
N TRP A 166 -12.19 -2.58 -43.63
CA TRP A 166 -12.62 -3.72 -44.44
C TRP A 166 -13.98 -3.49 -45.11
N ARG A 167 -14.96 -2.95 -44.38
CA ARG A 167 -16.29 -2.64 -44.91
C ARG A 167 -16.20 -1.64 -46.07
N ASN A 168 -15.38 -0.61 -45.92
CA ASN A 168 -15.19 0.43 -46.95
C ASN A 168 -14.47 -0.11 -48.19
N GLN A 169 -13.80 -1.26 -48.09
CA GLN A 169 -13.22 -2.00 -49.22
C GLN A 169 -14.18 -3.03 -49.82
N GLY A 170 -15.40 -3.16 -49.29
CA GLY A 170 -16.36 -4.20 -49.69
C GLY A 170 -15.99 -5.61 -49.21
N ALA A 171 -15.00 -5.74 -48.33
CA ALA A 171 -14.54 -7.01 -47.80
C ALA A 171 -15.40 -7.45 -46.59
N ASP A 172 -16.70 -7.57 -46.79
CA ASP A 172 -17.69 -7.76 -45.73
C ASP A 172 -17.43 -9.03 -44.89
N ALA A 173 -16.94 -10.09 -45.53
CA ALA A 173 -16.58 -11.34 -44.87
C ALA A 173 -15.42 -11.18 -43.86
N LEU A 174 -14.54 -10.20 -44.08
CA LEU A 174 -13.44 -9.85 -43.18
C LEU A 174 -13.85 -8.80 -42.14
N ALA A 175 -14.76 -7.89 -42.49
CA ALA A 175 -15.25 -6.87 -41.56
C ALA A 175 -16.08 -7.46 -40.41
N LEU A 176 -17.00 -8.39 -40.73
CA LEU A 176 -17.92 -8.98 -39.76
C LEU A 176 -17.23 -9.61 -38.52
N PRO A 177 -16.22 -10.49 -38.65
CA PRO A 177 -15.55 -11.07 -37.49
C PRO A 177 -14.82 -10.02 -36.64
N VAL A 178 -14.33 -8.94 -37.25
CA VAL A 178 -13.66 -7.85 -36.52
C VAL A 178 -14.65 -7.04 -35.68
N TYR A 179 -15.83 -6.70 -36.21
CA TYR A 179 -16.89 -6.06 -35.41
C TYR A 179 -17.37 -6.97 -34.28
N ASN A 180 -17.54 -8.28 -34.54
CA ASN A 180 -17.91 -9.23 -33.49
C ASN A 180 -16.83 -9.28 -32.39
N LEU A 181 -15.54 -9.23 -32.74
CA LEU A 181 -14.46 -9.17 -31.76
C LEU A 181 -14.53 -7.89 -30.92
N ALA A 182 -14.80 -6.73 -31.53
CA ALA A 182 -15.00 -5.47 -30.81
C ALA A 182 -16.17 -5.56 -29.82
N LEU A 183 -17.31 -6.12 -30.25
CA LEU A 183 -18.50 -6.35 -29.41
C LEU A 183 -18.19 -7.27 -28.23
N THR A 184 -17.52 -8.40 -28.48
CA THR A 184 -17.13 -9.34 -27.43
C THR A 184 -16.22 -8.66 -26.40
N LYS A 185 -15.21 -7.92 -26.85
CA LYS A 185 -14.30 -7.21 -25.94
C LYS A 185 -15.00 -6.12 -25.15
N ALA A 186 -15.91 -5.36 -25.78
CA ALA A 186 -16.71 -4.36 -25.07
C ALA A 186 -17.59 -5.01 -23.98
N ALA A 187 -18.25 -6.13 -24.30
CA ALA A 187 -19.09 -6.86 -23.36
C ALA A 187 -18.29 -7.46 -22.18
N GLU A 188 -17.14 -8.08 -22.45
CA GLU A 188 -16.22 -8.60 -21.42
C GLU A 188 -15.79 -7.51 -20.43
N ASN A 189 -15.43 -6.33 -20.97
CA ASN A 189 -15.01 -5.20 -20.13
C ASN A 189 -16.18 -4.61 -19.33
N LEU A 190 -17.37 -4.48 -19.92
CA LEU A 190 -18.57 -4.04 -19.19
C LEU A 190 -18.93 -5.03 -18.06
N GLN A 191 -18.78 -6.33 -18.29
CA GLN A 191 -18.99 -7.33 -17.26
C GLN A 191 -17.99 -7.18 -16.11
N ALA A 192 -16.70 -6.98 -16.41
CA ALA A 192 -15.68 -6.75 -15.40
C ALA A 192 -15.91 -5.46 -14.60
N LEU A 193 -16.37 -4.39 -15.25
CA LEU A 193 -16.77 -3.14 -14.58
C LEU A 193 -17.99 -3.33 -13.65
N ASN A 194 -19.00 -4.09 -14.09
CA ASN A 194 -20.16 -4.42 -13.26
C ASN A 194 -19.76 -5.25 -12.02
N GLN A 195 -18.85 -6.22 -12.18
CA GLN A 195 -18.33 -7.00 -11.05
C GLN A 195 -17.61 -6.11 -10.04
N LEU A 196 -16.82 -5.16 -10.52
CA LEU A 196 -16.11 -4.20 -9.67
C LEU A 196 -17.05 -3.25 -8.91
N SER A 197 -18.12 -2.80 -9.56
CA SER A 197 -19.17 -1.99 -8.92
C SER A 197 -19.74 -2.71 -7.69
N ASN A 198 -19.95 -4.03 -7.80
CA ASN A 198 -20.45 -4.87 -6.72
C ASN A 198 -19.38 -5.19 -5.66
N GLU A 199 -18.12 -5.30 -6.05
CA GLU A 199 -17.00 -5.66 -5.18
C GLU A 199 -15.83 -4.66 -5.28
N PRO A 200 -16.01 -3.41 -4.82
CA PRO A 200 -15.01 -2.34 -4.97
C PRO A 200 -13.71 -2.63 -4.19
N ASP A 201 -13.77 -3.54 -3.23
CA ASP A 201 -12.61 -3.89 -2.41
C ASP A 201 -11.55 -4.68 -3.19
N GLN A 202 -11.90 -5.28 -4.33
CA GLN A 202 -10.93 -5.87 -5.26
C GLN A 202 -9.93 -4.83 -5.77
N LEU A 203 -10.37 -3.58 -5.95
CA LEU A 203 -9.54 -2.46 -6.42
C LEU A 203 -8.36 -2.16 -5.50
N TYR A 204 -8.51 -2.36 -4.18
CA TYR A 204 -7.44 -2.04 -3.23
C TYR A 204 -6.21 -2.91 -3.46
N ARG A 205 -6.40 -4.18 -3.85
CA ARG A 205 -5.28 -5.06 -4.17
C ARG A 205 -4.55 -4.57 -5.41
N THR A 206 -5.29 -4.10 -6.42
CA THR A 206 -4.71 -3.52 -7.62
C THR A 206 -3.96 -2.24 -7.28
N LEU A 207 -4.59 -1.27 -6.61
CA LEU A 207 -3.97 0.01 -6.23
C LEU A 207 -2.69 -0.12 -5.40
N THR A 208 -2.59 -1.16 -4.57
CA THR A 208 -1.43 -1.36 -3.68
C THR A 208 -0.34 -2.26 -4.27
N ASN A 209 -0.64 -3.06 -5.31
CA ASN A 209 0.32 -4.02 -5.88
C ASN A 209 0.65 -3.82 -7.36
N THR A 210 -0.11 -3.04 -8.12
CA THR A 210 0.17 -2.84 -9.54
C THR A 210 1.09 -1.64 -9.77
N VAL A 211 2.15 -1.88 -10.53
CA VAL A 211 2.83 -0.81 -11.26
C VAL A 211 1.85 -0.38 -12.35
N ALA A 212 1.38 0.88 -12.32
CA ALA A 212 0.41 1.46 -13.26
C ALA A 212 0.86 1.44 -14.75
N GLY A 213 1.99 0.78 -15.04
CA GLY A 213 2.65 0.66 -16.34
C GLY A 213 1.94 -0.25 -17.35
N ASN A 214 1.41 -1.38 -16.88
CA ASN A 214 0.93 -2.48 -17.72
C ASN A 214 -0.60 -2.51 -17.78
N SER A 215 -1.21 -1.43 -18.26
CA SER A 215 -2.67 -1.20 -18.23
C SER A 215 -3.48 -2.06 -19.22
N THR A 216 -3.32 -3.38 -19.10
CA THR A 216 -3.88 -4.39 -19.99
C THR A 216 -5.32 -4.72 -19.66
N THR A 217 -5.74 -4.53 -18.40
CA THR A 217 -7.08 -4.81 -17.92
C THR A 217 -7.91 -3.55 -17.81
N VAL A 218 -9.24 -3.69 -17.82
CA VAL A 218 -10.15 -2.56 -17.60
C VAL A 218 -10.03 -1.98 -16.19
N MET A 219 -9.62 -2.80 -15.23
CA MET A 219 -9.30 -2.37 -13.87
C MET A 219 -8.17 -1.34 -13.87
N ASP A 220 -7.10 -1.63 -14.61
CA ASP A 220 -5.95 -0.73 -14.70
C ASP A 220 -6.35 0.59 -15.37
N GLN A 221 -7.22 0.54 -16.38
CA GLN A 221 -7.73 1.76 -17.01
C GLN A 221 -8.56 2.61 -16.06
N LEU A 222 -9.36 1.97 -15.21
CA LEU A 222 -10.14 2.68 -14.21
C LEU A 222 -9.24 3.30 -13.14
N VAL A 223 -8.21 2.57 -12.68
CA VAL A 223 -7.18 3.13 -11.79
C VAL A 223 -6.50 4.34 -12.44
N LEU A 224 -6.10 4.24 -13.70
CA LEU A 224 -5.52 5.36 -14.43
C LEU A 224 -6.49 6.55 -14.54
N ALA A 225 -7.78 6.31 -14.78
CA ALA A 225 -8.80 7.36 -14.82
C ALA A 225 -8.94 8.05 -13.46
N MET A 226 -9.04 7.29 -12.37
CA MET A 226 -9.10 7.84 -11.01
C MET A 226 -7.85 8.62 -10.63
N VAL A 227 -6.67 8.23 -11.11
CA VAL A 227 -5.41 8.94 -10.84
C VAL A 227 -5.29 10.23 -11.65
N ARG A 228 -5.85 10.26 -12.86
CA ARG A 228 -5.82 11.43 -13.76
C ARG A 228 -6.86 12.49 -13.40
N ASP A 229 -7.89 12.13 -12.66
CA ASP A 229 -8.88 13.06 -12.15
C ASP A 229 -8.24 13.99 -11.11
N ASN A 230 -8.16 15.29 -11.44
CA ASN A 230 -7.51 16.28 -10.58
C ASN A 230 -8.25 16.48 -9.24
N ASP A 231 -9.55 16.18 -9.19
CA ASP A 231 -10.37 16.31 -7.99
C ASP A 231 -10.35 15.01 -7.14
N SER A 232 -9.67 13.97 -7.63
CA SER A 232 -9.60 12.67 -6.97
C SER A 232 -8.55 12.61 -5.88
N GLU A 233 -8.95 12.17 -4.69
CA GLU A 233 -8.04 11.91 -3.58
C GLU A 233 -7.38 10.51 -3.67
N VAL A 234 -7.52 9.77 -4.79
CA VAL A 234 -7.14 8.35 -4.87
C VAL A 234 -5.67 8.09 -4.55
N LEU A 235 -4.76 8.98 -4.96
CA LEU A 235 -3.31 8.83 -4.68
C LEU A 235 -3.00 9.02 -3.20
N THR A 236 -3.65 10.00 -2.56
CA THR A 236 -3.52 10.23 -1.12
C THR A 236 -4.13 9.07 -0.34
N ALA A 237 -5.32 8.63 -0.74
CA ALA A 237 -6.00 7.49 -0.13
C ALA A 237 -5.20 6.19 -0.30
N THR A 238 -4.59 5.95 -1.47
CA THR A 238 -3.75 4.77 -1.70
C THR A 238 -2.53 4.76 -0.78
N ARG A 239 -1.85 5.91 -0.62
CA ARG A 239 -0.75 6.06 0.35
C ARG A 239 -1.20 5.80 1.79
N GLN A 240 -2.39 6.28 2.16
CA GLN A 240 -2.98 6.02 3.48
C GLN A 240 -3.30 4.53 3.68
N LEU A 241 -3.86 3.84 2.67
CA LEU A 241 -4.12 2.40 2.71
C LEU A 241 -2.84 1.60 2.90
N MET A 242 -1.79 1.91 2.15
CA MET A 242 -0.49 1.24 2.29
C MET A 242 0.08 1.44 3.69
N ALA A 243 0.10 2.68 4.20
CA ALA A 243 0.60 2.98 5.53
C ALA A 243 -0.22 2.26 6.63
N ALA A 244 -1.54 2.29 6.52
CA ALA A 244 -2.43 1.65 7.47
C ALA A 244 -2.30 0.11 7.45
N HIS A 245 -2.06 -0.50 6.28
CA HIS A 245 -1.79 -1.93 6.17
C HIS A 245 -0.49 -2.34 6.89
N HIS A 246 0.57 -1.56 6.71
CA HIS A 246 1.82 -1.76 7.45
C HIS A 246 1.64 -1.59 8.97
N GLN A 247 0.89 -0.56 9.38
CA GLN A 247 0.58 -0.32 10.79
C GLN A 247 -0.23 -1.47 11.39
N HIS A 248 -1.27 -1.94 10.71
CA HIS A 248 -2.08 -3.08 11.16
C HIS A 248 -1.22 -4.32 11.41
N LYS A 249 -0.34 -4.68 10.46
CA LYS A 249 0.59 -5.82 10.62
C LYS A 249 1.53 -5.65 11.81
N CYS A 250 1.97 -4.42 12.10
CA CYS A 250 2.78 -4.13 13.27
C CYS A 250 1.98 -4.28 14.58
N LEU A 251 0.74 -3.78 14.61
CA LEU A 251 -0.15 -3.88 15.77
C LEU A 251 -0.57 -5.32 16.08
N ASP A 252 -0.75 -6.17 15.06
CA ASP A 252 -1.05 -7.60 15.26
C ASP A 252 0.08 -8.35 15.98
N ARG A 253 1.34 -8.00 15.65
CA ARG A 253 2.51 -8.53 16.35
C ARG A 253 2.54 -8.07 17.81
N ARG A 254 2.31 -6.77 18.06
CA ARG A 254 2.24 -6.21 19.43
C ARG A 254 1.10 -6.81 20.25
N GLU A 255 -0.03 -7.11 19.62
CA GLU A 255 -1.14 -7.81 20.29
C GLU A 255 -0.72 -9.20 20.72
N THR A 256 -0.04 -9.94 19.84
CA THR A 256 0.48 -11.28 20.15
C THR A 256 1.46 -11.24 21.33
N ASP A 257 2.39 -10.29 21.31
CA ASP A 257 3.37 -10.11 22.40
C ASP A 257 2.69 -9.72 23.73
N LEU A 258 1.72 -8.81 23.67
CA LEU A 258 0.94 -8.41 24.85
C LEU A 258 0.12 -9.59 25.39
N HIS A 259 -0.48 -10.40 24.52
CA HIS A 259 -1.25 -11.57 24.89
C HIS A 259 -0.36 -12.57 25.66
N ASN A 260 0.85 -12.85 25.15
CA ASN A 260 1.82 -13.70 25.83
C ASN A 260 2.23 -13.13 27.20
N ALA A 261 2.49 -11.82 27.28
CA ALA A 261 2.83 -11.15 28.54
C ALA A 261 1.70 -11.25 29.59
N ILE A 262 0.44 -11.09 29.16
CA ILE A 262 -0.74 -11.27 30.00
C ILE A 262 -0.83 -12.71 30.48
N GLN A 263 -0.69 -13.70 29.60
CA GLN A 263 -0.71 -15.12 29.98
C GLN A 263 0.36 -15.45 31.02
N HIS A 264 1.60 -14.96 30.83
CA HIS A 264 2.67 -15.15 31.80
C HIS A 264 2.40 -14.49 33.15
N ALA A 265 1.78 -13.30 33.17
CA ALA A 265 1.37 -12.65 34.40
C ALA A 265 0.27 -13.45 35.12
N THR A 266 -0.74 -13.93 34.39
CA THR A 266 -1.83 -14.75 34.94
C THR A 266 -1.31 -16.09 35.48
N ALA A 267 -0.37 -16.75 34.80
CA ALA A 267 0.24 -17.99 35.28
C ALA A 267 1.03 -17.78 36.59
N ARG A 268 1.77 -16.67 36.70
CA ARG A 268 2.42 -16.25 37.95
C ARG A 268 1.41 -15.96 39.06
N ASP A 269 0.27 -15.36 38.72
CA ASP A 269 -0.79 -15.08 39.69
C ASP A 269 -1.42 -16.36 40.28
N LEU A 270 -1.69 -17.35 39.41
CA LEU A 270 -2.21 -18.67 39.81
C LEU A 270 -1.24 -19.39 40.75
N THR A 271 0.05 -19.41 40.42
CA THR A 271 1.08 -20.02 41.27
C THR A 271 1.24 -19.30 42.62
N ASN A 272 1.07 -17.97 42.65
CA ASN A 272 1.13 -17.17 43.87
C ASN A 272 -0.17 -17.18 44.69
N GLY A 273 -1.28 -17.75 44.19
CA GLY A 273 -2.59 -17.73 44.83
C GLY A 273 -2.62 -18.35 46.23
N ALA A 274 -2.02 -19.54 46.38
CA ALA A 274 -1.92 -20.22 47.67
C ALA A 274 -1.08 -19.42 48.68
N PHE A 275 0.08 -18.91 48.25
CA PHE A 275 0.98 -18.11 49.10
C PHE A 275 0.35 -16.81 49.56
N ARG A 276 -0.44 -16.14 48.72
CA ARG A 276 -1.19 -14.94 49.09
C ARG A 276 -2.28 -15.25 50.09
N THR A 277 -3.03 -16.33 49.89
CA THR A 277 -4.08 -16.75 50.82
C THR A 277 -3.50 -17.04 52.21
N ALA A 278 -2.37 -17.76 52.27
CA ALA A 278 -1.65 -18.03 53.51
C ALA A 278 -1.15 -16.74 54.17
N ALA A 279 -0.46 -15.86 53.43
CA ALA A 279 0.07 -14.61 53.96
C ALA A 279 -1.04 -13.63 54.41
N LYS A 280 -2.21 -13.62 53.77
CA LYS A 280 -3.38 -12.84 54.20
C LYS A 280 -3.93 -13.35 55.55
N ARG A 281 -4.07 -14.67 55.71
CA ARG A 281 -4.51 -15.27 56.98
C ARG A 281 -3.53 -14.95 58.11
N GLU A 282 -2.24 -15.10 57.86
CA GLU A 282 -1.19 -14.78 58.85
C GLU A 282 -1.17 -13.29 59.21
N LYS A 283 -1.40 -12.41 58.24
CA LYS A 283 -1.55 -10.97 58.47
C LYS A 283 -2.73 -10.69 59.40
N THR A 284 -3.90 -11.23 59.12
CA THR A 284 -5.10 -11.03 59.96
C THR A 284 -4.88 -11.51 61.39
N ALA A 285 -4.25 -12.68 61.58
CA ALA A 285 -3.92 -13.19 62.91
C ALA A 285 -2.91 -12.27 63.63
N THR A 286 -1.89 -11.76 62.93
CA THR A 286 -0.90 -10.83 63.50
C THR A 286 -1.52 -9.48 63.86
N GLU A 287 -2.48 -8.98 63.08
CA GLU A 287 -3.21 -7.75 63.39
C GLU A 287 -4.06 -7.91 64.66
N GLN A 288 -4.70 -9.08 64.84
CA GLN A 288 -5.43 -9.41 66.07
C GLN A 288 -4.50 -9.49 67.30
N GLU A 289 -3.35 -10.17 67.17
CA GLU A 289 -2.34 -10.25 68.24
C GLU A 289 -1.85 -8.86 68.68
N ILE A 290 -1.56 -7.98 67.72
CA ILE A 290 -1.17 -6.59 68.00
C ILE A 290 -2.28 -5.86 68.77
N ALA A 291 -3.53 -6.00 68.34
CA ALA A 291 -4.67 -5.34 68.98
C ALA A 291 -4.90 -5.83 70.42
N ASP A 292 -4.71 -7.12 70.67
CA ASP A 292 -4.83 -7.71 72.00
C ASP A 292 -3.67 -7.32 72.92
N LEU A 293 -2.41 -7.38 72.44
CA LEU A 293 -1.24 -6.89 73.18
C LEU A 293 -1.36 -5.41 73.55
N GLN A 294 -1.85 -4.58 72.63
CA GLN A 294 -2.14 -3.16 72.91
C GLN A 294 -3.28 -2.97 73.93
N ARG A 295 -4.23 -3.90 74.02
CA ARG A 295 -5.29 -3.86 75.05
C ARG A 295 -4.72 -4.23 76.42
N ILE A 296 -3.89 -5.27 76.51
CA ILE A 296 -3.27 -5.72 77.76
C ILE A 296 -2.29 -4.67 78.29
N LEU A 297 -1.43 -4.12 77.43
CA LEU A 297 -0.46 -3.08 77.81
C LEU A 297 -1.09 -1.76 78.29
N ARG A 298 -2.36 -1.49 77.95
CA ARG A 298 -3.11 -0.36 78.54
C ARG A 298 -3.37 -0.55 80.04
N ASN A 299 -3.48 -1.80 80.49
CA ASN A 299 -3.74 -2.15 81.89
C ASN A 299 -2.47 -2.54 82.67
N ALA A 300 -1.37 -2.85 81.97
CA ALA A 300 -0.08 -3.22 82.54
C ALA A 300 1.07 -2.54 81.77
N PRO A 301 1.28 -1.22 81.97
CA PRO A 301 2.22 -0.43 81.16
C PRO A 301 3.70 -0.77 81.40
N ASP A 302 4.04 -1.42 82.52
CA ASP A 302 5.42 -1.73 82.89
C ASP A 302 5.86 -3.16 82.51
N ALA A 303 5.01 -3.89 81.77
CA ALA A 303 5.32 -5.23 81.30
C ALA A 303 6.26 -5.20 80.08
N ASP A 304 7.56 -5.10 80.33
CA ASP A 304 8.58 -4.95 79.27
C ASP A 304 8.63 -6.14 78.31
N GLU A 305 8.32 -7.35 78.77
CA GLU A 305 8.19 -8.54 77.92
C GLU A 305 7.05 -8.38 76.89
N LEU A 306 5.89 -7.86 77.31
CA LEU A 306 4.76 -7.61 76.41
C LEU A 306 5.05 -6.47 75.42
N LYS A 307 5.83 -5.46 75.82
CA LYS A 307 6.31 -4.41 74.91
C LYS A 307 7.22 -4.99 73.82
N ALA A 308 8.13 -5.91 74.19
CA ALA A 308 9.01 -6.58 73.24
C ALA A 308 8.21 -7.47 72.26
N GLN A 309 7.21 -8.21 72.76
CA GLN A 309 6.31 -9.01 71.92
C GLN A 309 5.53 -8.14 70.92
N LEU A 310 5.01 -6.99 71.38
CA LEU A 310 4.31 -6.05 70.50
C LEU A 310 5.22 -5.48 69.39
N ALA A 311 6.47 -5.16 69.73
CA ALA A 311 7.46 -4.71 68.74
C ALA A 311 7.74 -5.80 67.69
N ASN A 312 7.91 -7.04 68.12
CA ASN A 312 8.12 -8.19 67.24
C ASN A 312 6.91 -8.45 66.32
N ALA A 313 5.69 -8.37 66.85
CA ALA A 313 4.47 -8.53 66.08
C ALA A 313 4.32 -7.43 65.02
N ARG A 314 4.64 -6.18 65.36
CA ARG A 314 4.66 -5.05 64.40
C ARG A 314 5.67 -5.26 63.27
N GLU A 315 6.87 -5.73 63.59
CA GLU A 315 7.89 -6.02 62.57
C GLU A 315 7.47 -7.21 61.69
N ARG A 316 6.82 -8.24 62.27
CA ARG A 316 6.23 -9.34 61.49
C ARG A 316 5.15 -8.84 60.54
N LEU A 317 4.27 -7.95 60.99
CA LEU A 317 3.25 -7.32 60.15
C LEU A 317 3.87 -6.54 58.98
N LYS A 318 4.96 -5.78 59.24
CA LYS A 318 5.70 -5.07 58.21
C LYS A 318 6.25 -6.02 57.14
N ARG A 319 6.90 -7.13 57.55
CA ARG A 319 7.40 -8.16 56.62
C ARG A 319 6.27 -8.81 55.81
N LEU A 320 5.14 -9.10 56.44
CA LEU A 320 3.96 -9.67 55.77
C LEU A 320 3.39 -8.71 54.72
N ASN A 321 3.31 -7.42 55.03
CA ASN A 321 2.91 -6.39 54.05
C ASN A 321 3.91 -6.33 52.88
N THR A 322 5.22 -6.37 53.14
CA THR A 322 6.22 -6.43 52.06
C THR A 322 6.08 -7.69 51.21
N ARG A 323 5.82 -8.85 51.83
CA ARG A 323 5.63 -10.13 51.12
C ARG A 323 4.36 -10.11 50.26
N LEU A 324 3.25 -9.62 50.79
CA LEU A 324 2.00 -9.48 50.04
C LEU A 324 2.14 -8.53 48.86
N ASN A 325 2.87 -7.41 49.03
CA ASN A 325 3.18 -6.50 47.93
C ASN A 325 4.04 -7.18 46.84
N LYS A 326 5.03 -8.01 47.22
CA LYS A 326 5.83 -8.78 46.27
C LYS A 326 5.03 -9.86 45.54
N LEU A 327 4.06 -10.49 46.20
CA LEU A 327 3.22 -11.54 45.60
C LEU A 327 2.16 -10.98 44.62
N GLY A 328 1.86 -9.69 44.69
CA GLY A 328 0.94 -9.01 43.77
C GLY A 328 -0.55 -9.34 43.98
N GLY A 329 -1.41 -8.69 43.19
CA GLY A 329 -2.86 -8.92 43.17
C GLY A 329 -3.32 -9.75 41.97
N THR A 330 -4.58 -10.17 41.96
CA THR A 330 -5.22 -10.90 40.86
C THR A 330 -5.58 -10.01 39.66
N ALA A 331 -5.51 -8.68 39.85
CA ALA A 331 -5.73 -7.72 38.79
C ALA A 331 -4.54 -7.70 37.83
N LEU A 332 -4.82 -7.42 36.56
CA LEU A 332 -3.77 -7.24 35.57
C LEU A 332 -2.82 -6.11 36.02
N PRO A 333 -1.49 -6.29 35.95
CA PRO A 333 -0.54 -5.24 36.29
C PRO A 333 -0.89 -3.92 35.57
N PRO A 334 -0.87 -2.76 36.25
CA PRO A 334 -1.29 -1.48 35.65
C PRO A 334 -0.56 -1.15 34.34
N ALA A 335 0.72 -1.50 34.23
CA ALA A 335 1.50 -1.31 33.00
C ALA A 335 0.99 -2.16 31.82
N LEU A 336 0.53 -3.39 32.08
CA LEU A 336 -0.05 -4.24 31.03
C LEU A 336 -1.46 -3.78 30.66
N GLN A 337 -2.23 -3.26 31.63
CA GLN A 337 -3.53 -2.65 31.36
C GLN A 337 -3.38 -1.39 30.49
N GLN A 338 -2.45 -0.48 30.83
CA GLN A 338 -2.15 0.70 30.03
C GLN A 338 -1.72 0.34 28.59
N ARG A 339 -0.87 -0.68 28.43
CA ARG A 339 -0.47 -1.16 27.10
C ARG A 339 -1.64 -1.74 26.31
N LYS A 340 -2.57 -2.45 26.96
CA LYS A 340 -3.79 -2.97 26.34
C LYS A 340 -4.69 -1.85 25.85
N ASP A 341 -4.91 -0.84 26.70
CA ASP A 341 -5.77 0.30 26.37
C ASP A 341 -5.16 1.15 25.26
N GLN A 342 -3.84 1.38 25.29
CA GLN A 342 -3.11 2.06 24.22
C GLN A 342 -3.19 1.28 22.90
N LEU A 343 -2.96 -0.03 22.91
CA LEU A 343 -3.04 -0.86 21.71
C LEU A 343 -4.45 -0.82 21.10
N ALA A 344 -5.50 -0.83 21.94
CA ALA A 344 -6.88 -0.71 21.47
C ALA A 344 -7.15 0.64 20.78
N LEU A 345 -6.68 1.75 21.36
CA LEU A 345 -6.78 3.08 20.76
C LEU A 345 -6.05 3.16 19.42
N GLU A 346 -4.82 2.64 19.34
CA GLU A 346 -4.04 2.62 18.11
C GLU A 346 -4.72 1.79 17.01
N LYS A 347 -5.25 0.60 17.36
CA LYS A 347 -6.02 -0.23 16.41
C LYS A 347 -7.27 0.48 15.92
N GLN A 348 -8.02 1.14 16.80
CA GLN A 348 -9.20 1.90 16.43
C GLN A 348 -8.86 3.05 15.47
N GLN A 349 -7.75 3.75 15.71
CA GLN A 349 -7.29 4.82 14.81
C GLN A 349 -6.90 4.27 13.43
N VAL A 350 -6.18 3.14 13.36
CA VAL A 350 -5.81 2.50 12.10
C VAL A 350 -7.05 2.05 11.33
N GLU A 351 -8.05 1.47 12.00
CA GLU A 351 -9.30 1.04 11.36
C GLU A 351 -10.11 2.23 10.82
N SER A 352 -10.14 3.33 11.56
CA SER A 352 -10.74 4.60 11.10
C SER A 352 -10.03 5.12 9.85
N ASN A 353 -8.69 5.13 9.86
CA ASN A 353 -7.89 5.55 8.71
C ASN A 353 -8.14 4.66 7.48
N LEU A 354 -8.20 3.33 7.67
CA LEU A 354 -8.56 2.37 6.62
C LEU A 354 -9.94 2.68 6.05
N THR A 355 -10.94 2.85 6.92
CA THR A 355 -12.32 3.13 6.51
C THR A 355 -12.43 4.42 5.71
N ASN A 356 -11.76 5.49 6.15
CA ASN A 356 -11.76 6.77 5.46
C ASN A 356 -11.04 6.68 4.10
N ALA A 357 -9.87 6.05 4.04
CA ALA A 357 -9.14 5.89 2.78
C ALA A 357 -9.93 5.02 1.78
N ARG A 358 -10.54 3.93 2.24
CA ARG A 358 -11.47 3.11 1.45
C ARG A 358 -12.64 3.91 0.91
N ARG A 359 -13.24 4.79 1.73
CA ARG A 359 -14.32 5.69 1.30
C ARG A 359 -13.87 6.62 0.17
N GLN A 360 -12.68 7.20 0.26
CA GLN A 360 -12.18 8.09 -0.80
C GLN A 360 -11.92 7.37 -2.12
N VAL A 361 -11.37 6.16 -2.07
CA VAL A 361 -11.21 5.32 -3.26
C VAL A 361 -12.58 4.96 -3.85
N ARG A 362 -13.57 4.60 -3.04
CA ARG A 362 -14.94 4.34 -3.51
C ARG A 362 -15.60 5.56 -4.14
N LYS A 363 -15.35 6.75 -3.60
CA LYS A 363 -15.83 8.01 -4.19
C LYS A 363 -15.22 8.26 -5.56
N ALA A 364 -13.91 8.08 -5.71
CA ALA A 364 -13.23 8.19 -7.01
C ALA A 364 -13.76 7.15 -8.01
N LEU A 365 -14.00 5.91 -7.55
CA LEU A 365 -14.60 4.85 -8.35
C LEU A 365 -16.00 5.25 -8.85
N GLN A 366 -16.87 5.75 -7.96
CA GLN A 366 -18.23 6.18 -8.32
C GLN A 366 -18.24 7.32 -9.34
N ALA A 367 -17.22 8.18 -9.32
CA ALA A 367 -17.08 9.27 -10.30
C ALA A 367 -16.64 8.75 -11.68
N GLN A 368 -15.67 7.83 -11.73
CA GLN A 368 -15.02 7.42 -12.98
C GLN A 368 -15.63 6.18 -13.65
N LEU A 369 -16.32 5.33 -12.89
CA LEU A 369 -16.95 4.11 -13.42
C LEU A 369 -17.99 4.41 -14.52
N PRO A 370 -18.93 5.36 -14.36
CA PRO A 370 -19.94 5.63 -15.39
C PRO A 370 -19.35 6.15 -16.70
N GLU A 371 -18.25 6.91 -16.64
CA GLU A 371 -17.54 7.43 -17.82
C GLU A 371 -16.96 6.27 -18.64
N LEU A 372 -16.29 5.34 -17.98
CA LEU A 372 -15.68 4.18 -18.65
C LEU A 372 -16.74 3.20 -19.17
N GLU A 373 -17.83 2.99 -18.43
CA GLU A 373 -18.98 2.21 -18.93
C GLU A 373 -19.60 2.84 -20.18
N THR A 374 -19.79 4.16 -20.18
CA THR A 374 -20.34 4.90 -21.31
C THR A 374 -19.46 4.74 -22.53
N PHE A 375 -18.13 4.81 -22.37
CA PHE A 375 -17.20 4.54 -23.46
C PHE A 375 -17.42 3.15 -24.08
N TYR A 376 -17.47 2.09 -23.26
CA TYR A 376 -17.65 0.74 -23.79
C TYR A 376 -19.03 0.51 -24.40
N ARG A 377 -20.08 1.15 -23.89
CA ARG A 377 -21.42 1.12 -24.50
C ARG A 377 -21.43 1.81 -25.86
N ASN A 378 -20.79 2.97 -25.99
CA ASN A 378 -20.67 3.69 -27.26
C ASN A 378 -19.87 2.86 -28.28
N LEU A 379 -18.75 2.29 -27.86
CA LEU A 379 -17.93 1.40 -28.67
C LEU A 379 -18.72 0.20 -29.19
N ALA A 380 -19.51 -0.44 -28.31
CA ALA A 380 -20.39 -1.53 -28.71
C ALA A 380 -21.46 -1.05 -29.71
N GLY A 381 -22.02 0.15 -29.50
CA GLY A 381 -22.95 0.78 -30.43
C GLY A 381 -22.35 1.02 -31.81
N GLU A 382 -21.12 1.55 -31.89
CA GLU A 382 -20.39 1.76 -33.15
C GLU A 382 -20.12 0.44 -33.87
N ALA A 383 -19.64 -0.57 -33.15
CA ALA A 383 -19.41 -1.91 -33.72
C ALA A 383 -20.71 -2.55 -34.23
N GLN A 384 -21.80 -2.41 -33.49
CA GLN A 384 -23.12 -2.91 -33.87
C GLN A 384 -23.68 -2.18 -35.10
N LEU A 385 -23.50 -0.86 -35.18
CA LEU A 385 -23.86 -0.06 -36.34
C LEU A 385 -23.07 -0.52 -37.58
N GLY A 386 -21.75 -0.68 -37.45
CA GLY A 386 -20.91 -1.18 -38.54
C GLY A 386 -21.34 -2.55 -39.04
N LYS A 387 -21.68 -3.45 -38.11
CA LYS A 387 -22.26 -4.76 -38.42
C LYS A 387 -23.62 -4.68 -39.12
N ALA A 388 -24.53 -3.81 -38.66
CA ALA A 388 -25.85 -3.65 -39.27
C ALA A 388 -25.76 -3.15 -40.72
N GLN A 389 -24.84 -2.21 -40.99
CA GLN A 389 -24.59 -1.70 -42.33
C GLN A 389 -24.08 -2.79 -43.31
N LEU A 390 -23.31 -3.77 -42.82
CA LEU A 390 -22.91 -4.92 -43.64
C LEU A 390 -24.10 -5.81 -44.02
N LEU A 391 -25.07 -5.96 -43.12
CA LEU A 391 -26.23 -6.82 -43.34
C LEU A 391 -27.26 -6.16 -44.27
N GLN A 392 -27.43 -4.84 -44.17
CA GLN A 392 -28.32 -4.07 -45.05
C GLN A 392 -27.84 -4.03 -46.51
N LYS A 393 -26.53 -4.08 -46.77
CA LYS A 393 -26.00 -4.16 -48.15
C LYS A 393 -26.32 -5.47 -48.86
N LYS A 394 -26.70 -6.52 -48.10
CA LYS A 394 -26.97 -7.86 -48.61
C LYS A 394 -28.47 -8.15 -48.83
N SER A 395 -29.34 -7.30 -48.29
CA SER A 395 -30.79 -7.29 -48.56
C SER A 395 -31.11 -6.36 -49.72
#